data_AF-A0A371HLG7-F1
#
_entry.id   AF-A0A371HLG7-F1
#
_cell.length_a   1.000
_cell.length_b   1.000
_cell.length_c   1.000
_cell.angle_alpha   90.00
_cell.angle_beta   90.00
_cell.angle_gamma   90.00
#
_symmetry.space_group_name_H-M   'P 1'
#
loop_
_entity.id
_entity.type
_entity.pdbx_description
1 polymer ?
#
loop_
_entity_poly.entity_id
_entity_poly.type
_entity_poly.pdbx_seq_one_letter_code
_entity_poly.pdbx_strand_id
1 'polypeptide(L)'
;MEQLSQSPPHPKLNNPHQLSHHLLHSDRVPYFEVILKEKQEHELEGKEVEYFKERVERLESEREERNGVMFKALESLTSTKDSLSRVIEGLEGEKNETVVEDDKGEWLDVESRMLLEDARLISRLAVEVETRVDRYKEMRRKEKRELETSLISLTEENRDINNLLRVALLEKEALEKRIKGHDYRRMPLLQFGLQKVGFGFMMGGGNNEESTENSGAKSDSSECEEEVVSLASTVERIMKNLRLQITQLRRSLGESRSDTERLQCLTEKQAKEIVENKLYIKELEDRERILAQNVEEFLMEIKAAEEEVARWKEACELEVKAGKKEIEERDIVVGALKQELHKTKAALDISNGKLRLKEELASSAIVAQEAAERCLHLADTRAVELRRRVEELTRQIEEAEKRESNSHKVRRICWPWQVFKLSSVNLSNTRVGNAKRMLPEMQALI
;
A
#
# COMPACT_ATOMS: atom_id res chain seq x y z
N MET A 1 22.11 -10.67 33.18
CA MET A 1 21.64 -11.97 33.70
C MET A 1 21.77 -12.97 32.57
N GLU A 2 22.79 -13.80 32.68
CA GLU A 2 23.10 -14.93 31.80
C GLU A 2 22.08 -16.05 31.99
N GLN A 3 21.67 -16.72 30.91
CA GLN A 3 21.42 -18.17 30.81
C GLN A 3 21.63 -18.55 29.32
N LEU A 4 22.79 -19.06 28.88
CA LEU A 4 23.26 -20.47 28.90
C LEU A 4 22.16 -21.44 28.40
N SER A 5 22.14 -21.79 27.11
CA SER A 5 22.91 -22.87 26.44
C SER A 5 22.61 -24.27 26.98
N GLN A 6 22.06 -25.15 26.11
CA GLN A 6 22.45 -26.57 26.04
C GLN A 6 21.92 -27.27 24.78
N SER A 7 22.87 -27.71 23.97
CA SER A 7 22.75 -28.73 22.91
C SER A 7 23.21 -30.08 23.47
N PRO A 8 22.64 -31.23 23.07
CA PRO A 8 23.19 -32.54 23.41
C PRO A 8 24.04 -33.17 22.28
N PRO A 9 24.92 -34.13 22.61
CA PRO A 9 26.18 -34.34 21.91
C PRO A 9 26.21 -35.54 20.94
N HIS A 10 27.16 -35.47 19.99
CA HIS A 10 27.66 -36.61 19.20
C HIS A 10 28.43 -37.62 20.07
N PRO A 11 28.37 -38.94 19.78
CA PRO A 11 29.35 -39.90 20.25
C PRO A 11 30.48 -40.10 19.25
N LYS A 12 31.70 -40.12 19.79
CA LYS A 12 32.99 -40.33 19.13
C LYS A 12 33.23 -41.80 18.78
N LEU A 13 33.99 -41.97 17.70
CA LEU A 13 34.75 -43.15 17.33
C LEU A 13 35.55 -43.75 18.49
N ASN A 14 35.53 -45.08 18.60
CA ASN A 14 36.66 -45.87 19.09
C ASN A 14 36.63 -47.26 18.43
N ASN A 15 37.70 -47.56 17.69
CA ASN A 15 38.19 -48.89 17.28
C ASN A 15 39.47 -49.16 18.14
N PRO A 16 40.16 -50.31 18.12
CA PRO A 16 39.94 -51.57 17.38
C PRO A 16 40.16 -52.85 18.24
N HIS A 17 39.65 -54.01 17.80
CA HIS A 17 40.40 -55.27 17.90
C HIS A 17 39.95 -56.26 16.82
N GLN A 18 40.94 -56.68 16.04
CA GLN A 18 40.89 -57.73 15.02
C GLN A 18 40.60 -59.08 15.67
N LEU A 19 39.73 -59.89 15.05
CA LEU A 19 39.88 -61.33 15.00
C LEU A 19 39.33 -61.83 13.66
N SER A 20 40.26 -62.35 12.85
CA SER A 20 40.06 -62.93 11.55
C SER A 20 39.41 -64.31 11.67
N HIS A 21 38.28 -64.53 11.01
CA HIS A 21 37.89 -65.86 10.53
C HIS A 21 37.23 -65.74 9.15
N HIS A 22 37.99 -66.14 8.13
CA HIS A 22 37.46 -66.60 6.86
C HIS A 22 36.54 -67.80 7.10
N LEU A 23 35.27 -67.73 6.68
CA LEU A 23 34.54 -68.91 6.21
C LEU A 23 33.49 -68.47 5.17
N LEU A 24 33.53 -69.16 4.04
CA LEU A 24 32.77 -68.94 2.82
C LEU A 24 31.26 -69.13 3.02
N HIS A 25 30.45 -68.10 2.77
CA HIS A 25 29.01 -68.25 2.55
C HIS A 25 28.53 -67.47 1.33
N SER A 26 28.48 -68.21 0.21
CA SER A 26 27.39 -68.25 -0.77
C SER A 26 26.67 -66.93 -1.10
N ASP A 27 27.30 -66.11 -1.93
CA ASP A 27 26.63 -65.06 -2.70
C ASP A 27 25.70 -65.69 -3.76
N ARG A 28 24.44 -65.92 -3.38
CA ARG A 28 23.31 -65.94 -4.31
C ARG A 28 22.08 -65.44 -3.56
N VAL A 29 22.04 -64.11 -3.37
CA VAL A 29 20.77 -63.43 -3.12
C VAL A 29 19.88 -63.71 -4.34
N PRO A 30 18.66 -64.24 -4.18
CA PRO A 30 17.79 -64.51 -5.31
C PRO A 30 17.46 -63.17 -5.97
N TYR A 31 17.91 -62.97 -7.21
CA TYR A 31 17.60 -61.83 -8.06
C TYR A 31 16.09 -61.48 -8.10
N PHE A 32 15.23 -62.47 -7.83
CA PHE A 32 13.78 -62.31 -7.66
C PHE A 32 13.35 -61.50 -6.43
N GLU A 33 14.08 -61.59 -5.32
CA GLU A 33 13.75 -60.93 -4.05
C GLU A 33 14.09 -59.43 -4.10
N VAL A 34 15.13 -59.07 -4.86
CA VAL A 34 15.52 -57.68 -5.16
C VAL A 34 14.50 -57.03 -6.09
N ILE A 35 14.08 -57.71 -7.16
CA ILE A 35 13.05 -57.19 -8.10
C ILE A 35 11.69 -57.02 -7.41
N LEU A 36 11.33 -57.93 -6.49
CA LEU A 36 10.10 -57.80 -5.71
C LEU A 36 10.15 -56.59 -4.75
N LYS A 37 11.30 -56.34 -4.11
CA LYS A 37 11.51 -55.14 -3.29
C LYS A 37 11.47 -53.87 -4.11
N GLU A 38 12.16 -53.81 -5.25
CA GLU A 38 12.13 -52.66 -6.16
C GLU A 38 10.70 -52.39 -6.67
N LYS A 39 9.93 -53.41 -7.04
CA LYS A 39 8.51 -53.25 -7.42
C LYS A 39 7.66 -52.73 -6.27
N GLN A 40 7.91 -53.18 -5.05
CA GLN A 40 7.15 -52.78 -3.87
C GLN A 40 7.51 -51.35 -3.42
N GLU A 41 8.78 -50.94 -3.54
CA GLU A 41 9.23 -49.57 -3.35
C GLU A 41 8.63 -48.63 -4.41
N HIS A 42 8.63 -49.04 -5.68
CA HIS A 42 8.07 -48.24 -6.78
C HIS A 42 6.52 -48.12 -6.70
N GLU A 43 5.83 -49.12 -6.12
CA GLU A 43 4.40 -49.02 -5.78
C GLU A 43 4.13 -48.10 -4.58
N LEU A 44 5.02 -48.07 -3.60
CA LEU A 44 4.92 -47.17 -2.43
C LEU A 44 5.20 -45.72 -2.84
N GLU A 45 6.24 -45.48 -3.66
CA GLU A 45 6.51 -44.18 -4.27
C GLU A 45 5.35 -43.72 -5.16
N GLY A 46 4.75 -44.62 -5.93
CA GLY A 46 3.56 -44.32 -6.73
C GLY A 46 2.36 -43.84 -5.88
N LYS A 47 2.13 -44.50 -4.73
CA LYS A 47 1.06 -44.12 -3.78
C LYS A 47 1.36 -42.81 -3.06
N GLU A 48 2.62 -42.53 -2.73
CA GLU A 48 3.02 -41.23 -2.17
C GLU A 48 2.83 -40.11 -3.19
N VAL A 49 3.25 -40.31 -4.44
CA VAL A 49 3.05 -39.33 -5.52
C VAL A 49 1.56 -39.06 -5.77
N GLU A 50 0.73 -40.11 -5.76
CA GLU A 50 -0.73 -39.96 -5.89
C GLU A 50 -1.34 -39.19 -4.71
N TYR A 51 -0.90 -39.47 -3.47
CA TYR A 51 -1.31 -38.72 -2.28
C TYR A 51 -0.90 -37.24 -2.32
N PHE A 52 0.33 -36.95 -2.75
CA PHE A 52 0.79 -35.56 -2.92
C PHE A 52 0.02 -34.84 -4.02
N LYS A 53 -0.30 -35.54 -5.13
CA LYS A 53 -1.12 -35.00 -6.20
C LYS A 53 -2.53 -34.64 -5.71
N GLU A 54 -3.18 -35.55 -4.99
CA GLU A 54 -4.52 -35.31 -4.43
C GLU A 54 -4.51 -34.19 -3.36
N ARG A 55 -3.43 -34.06 -2.59
CA ARG A 55 -3.21 -32.94 -1.67
C ARG A 55 -3.09 -31.61 -2.43
N VAL A 56 -2.34 -31.60 -3.54
CA VAL A 56 -2.15 -30.40 -4.37
C VAL A 56 -3.48 -29.99 -5.01
N GLU A 57 -4.23 -30.91 -5.63
CA GLU A 57 -5.55 -30.61 -6.23
C GLU A 57 -6.54 -30.02 -5.21
N ARG A 58 -6.51 -30.51 -3.97
CA ARG A 58 -7.34 -29.97 -2.88
C ARG A 58 -6.92 -28.54 -2.49
N LEU A 59 -5.62 -28.30 -2.34
CA LEU A 59 -5.09 -26.97 -2.01
C LEU A 59 -5.32 -25.97 -3.14
N GLU A 60 -5.26 -26.41 -4.39
CA GLU A 60 -5.61 -25.61 -5.56
C GLU A 60 -7.10 -25.25 -5.56
N SER A 61 -7.98 -26.21 -5.29
CA SER A 61 -9.43 -25.96 -5.19
C SER A 61 -9.77 -24.98 -4.05
N GLU A 62 -9.16 -25.14 -2.87
CA GLU A 62 -9.33 -24.20 -1.74
C GLU A 62 -8.77 -22.80 -2.05
N ARG A 63 -7.71 -22.72 -2.86
CA ARG A 63 -7.15 -21.45 -3.34
C ARG A 63 -8.10 -20.78 -4.34
N GLU A 64 -8.65 -21.53 -5.29
CA GLU A 64 -9.62 -21.04 -6.26
C GLU A 64 -10.86 -20.46 -5.57
N GLU A 65 -11.38 -21.16 -4.56
CA GLU A 65 -12.53 -20.70 -3.77
C GLU A 65 -12.22 -19.42 -2.99
N ARG A 66 -11.06 -19.36 -2.30
CA ARG A 66 -10.60 -18.14 -1.61
C ARG A 66 -10.44 -16.97 -2.57
N ASN A 67 -9.83 -17.18 -3.73
CA ASN A 67 -9.66 -16.15 -4.75
C ASN A 67 -11.01 -15.63 -5.26
N GLY A 68 -11.98 -16.53 -5.47
CA GLY A 68 -13.34 -16.16 -5.85
C GLY A 68 -14.05 -15.27 -4.79
N VAL A 69 -13.83 -15.55 -3.49
CA VAL A 69 -14.37 -14.72 -2.41
C VAL A 69 -13.66 -13.36 -2.32
N MET A 70 -12.32 -13.34 -2.45
CA MET A 70 -11.54 -12.10 -2.46
C MET A 70 -11.93 -11.17 -3.61
N PHE A 71 -12.16 -11.72 -4.80
CA PHE A 71 -12.59 -10.93 -5.96
C PHE A 71 -13.94 -10.24 -5.73
N LYS A 72 -14.91 -10.97 -5.15
CA LYS A 72 -16.21 -10.39 -4.78
C LYS A 72 -16.08 -9.31 -3.70
N ALA A 73 -15.15 -9.48 -2.76
CA ALA A 73 -14.87 -8.48 -1.74
C ALA A 73 -14.25 -7.21 -2.35
N LEU A 74 -13.31 -7.34 -3.28
CA LEU A 74 -12.72 -6.22 -4.03
C LEU A 74 -13.77 -5.47 -4.85
N GLU A 75 -14.65 -6.18 -5.55
CA GLU A 75 -15.74 -5.57 -6.34
C GLU A 75 -16.68 -4.76 -5.43
N SER A 76 -17.03 -5.32 -4.26
CA SER A 76 -17.86 -4.65 -3.26
C SER A 76 -17.17 -3.40 -2.69
N LEU A 77 -15.88 -3.50 -2.34
CA LEU A 77 -15.08 -2.39 -1.82
C LEU A 77 -14.99 -1.26 -2.86
N THR A 78 -14.67 -1.60 -4.11
CA THR A 78 -14.59 -0.63 -5.22
C THR A 78 -15.94 0.08 -5.43
N SER A 79 -17.05 -0.66 -5.39
CA SER A 79 -18.40 -0.08 -5.47
C SER A 79 -18.71 0.89 -4.32
N THR A 80 -18.28 0.56 -3.09
CA THR A 80 -18.44 1.45 -1.93
C THR A 80 -17.57 2.70 -2.02
N LYS A 81 -16.33 2.57 -2.47
CA LYS A 81 -15.42 3.69 -2.75
C LYS A 81 -16.06 4.68 -3.71
N ASP A 82 -16.54 4.19 -4.85
CA ASP A 82 -17.17 5.04 -5.87
C ASP A 82 -18.44 5.71 -5.35
N SER A 83 -19.22 5.01 -4.52
CA SER A 83 -20.42 5.56 -3.89
C SER A 83 -20.08 6.70 -2.92
N LEU A 84 -19.05 6.54 -2.08
CA LEU A 84 -18.58 7.58 -1.18
C LEU A 84 -18.03 8.78 -1.95
N SER A 85 -17.21 8.55 -2.98
CA SER A 85 -16.69 9.62 -3.85
C SER A 85 -17.81 10.44 -4.49
N ARG A 86 -18.86 9.79 -5.02
CA ARG A 86 -20.03 10.50 -5.56
C ARG A 86 -20.74 11.36 -4.52
N VAL A 87 -20.85 10.89 -3.27
CA VAL A 87 -21.44 11.67 -2.17
C VAL A 87 -20.57 12.89 -1.83
N ILE A 88 -19.25 12.73 -1.80
CA ILE A 88 -18.28 13.82 -1.58
C ILE A 88 -18.40 14.88 -2.67
N GLU A 89 -18.50 14.48 -3.93
CA GLU A 89 -18.67 15.38 -5.09
C GLU A 89 -20.00 16.14 -5.06
N GLY A 90 -21.09 15.45 -4.70
CA GLY A 90 -22.43 16.03 -4.62
C GLY A 90 -22.65 17.02 -3.46
N LEU A 91 -21.71 17.13 -2.51
CA LEU A 91 -21.80 18.01 -1.34
C LEU A 91 -21.28 19.45 -1.57
N GLU A 92 -21.03 19.84 -2.83
CA GLU A 92 -20.79 21.19 -3.35
C GLU A 92 -20.19 22.21 -2.34
N GLY A 93 -18.86 22.29 -2.29
CA GLY A 93 -18.15 23.30 -1.51
C GLY A 93 -16.65 23.05 -1.45
N GLU A 94 -15.91 23.77 -2.29
CA GLU A 94 -14.44 23.80 -2.41
C GLU A 94 -13.74 22.43 -2.62
N LYS A 95 -13.17 22.28 -3.81
CA LYS A 95 -12.10 21.31 -4.05
C LYS A 95 -10.92 21.69 -3.17
N ASN A 96 -10.82 21.09 -2.00
CA ASN A 96 -9.51 20.78 -1.47
C ASN A 96 -8.92 19.76 -2.45
N GLU A 97 -7.74 20.08 -2.99
CA GLU A 97 -6.92 19.18 -3.78
C GLU A 97 -6.67 17.91 -2.94
N THR A 98 -7.56 16.93 -3.10
CA THR A 98 -7.31 15.58 -2.62
C THR A 98 -6.38 14.97 -3.65
N VAL A 99 -5.08 15.16 -3.40
CA VAL A 99 -4.04 14.33 -4.01
C VAL A 99 -4.29 12.91 -3.53
N VAL A 100 -5.08 12.18 -4.30
CA VAL A 100 -5.10 10.73 -4.23
C VAL A 100 -3.84 10.30 -4.96
N GLU A 101 -2.74 10.18 -4.23
CA GLU A 101 -1.57 9.51 -4.77
C GLU A 101 -1.95 8.07 -5.11
N ASP A 102 -1.88 7.78 -6.41
CA ASP A 102 -1.98 6.46 -7.00
C ASP A 102 -0.68 5.72 -6.69
N ASP A 103 -0.64 5.08 -5.52
CA ASP A 103 0.53 4.33 -5.07
C ASP A 103 0.64 3.03 -5.87
N LYS A 104 1.42 3.09 -6.96
CA LYS A 104 1.80 1.95 -7.78
C LYS A 104 2.90 1.16 -7.07
N GLY A 105 2.49 0.29 -6.14
CA GLY A 105 3.35 -0.66 -5.43
C GLY A 105 3.39 -2.03 -6.10
N GLU A 106 4.62 -2.49 -6.36
CA GLU A 106 5.00 -3.67 -7.15
C GLU A 106 4.72 -5.03 -6.46
N TRP A 107 4.73 -6.08 -7.28
CA TRP A 107 4.15 -7.39 -7.06
C TRP A 107 4.94 -8.31 -6.09
N LEU A 108 4.28 -8.80 -5.02
CA LEU A 108 4.15 -10.22 -4.61
C LEU A 108 3.47 -10.36 -3.22
N ASP A 109 2.65 -11.41 -3.05
CA ASP A 109 1.62 -11.63 -1.99
C ASP A 109 0.56 -10.52 -1.89
N VAL A 110 0.03 -10.18 -3.07
CA VAL A 110 -0.61 -8.90 -3.39
C VAL A 110 -2.09 -8.83 -2.97
N GLU A 111 -2.85 -9.93 -3.06
CA GLU A 111 -4.32 -9.87 -2.94
C GLU A 111 -4.82 -9.53 -1.54
N SER A 112 -4.26 -10.15 -0.49
CA SER A 112 -4.68 -9.88 0.89
C SER A 112 -4.22 -8.51 1.39
N ARG A 113 -3.08 -8.01 0.88
CA ARG A 113 -2.55 -6.70 1.24
C ARG A 113 -3.26 -5.56 0.49
N MET A 114 -3.62 -5.76 -0.79
CA MET A 114 -4.47 -4.85 -1.55
C MET A 114 -5.83 -4.66 -0.89
N LEU A 115 -6.51 -5.76 -0.52
CA LEU A 115 -7.80 -5.71 0.16
C LEU A 115 -7.76 -4.87 1.44
N LEU A 116 -6.69 -5.00 2.22
CA LEU A 116 -6.51 -4.25 3.46
C LEU A 116 -6.28 -2.75 3.20
N GLU A 117 -5.49 -2.41 2.18
CA GLU A 117 -5.21 -1.01 1.84
C GLU A 117 -6.43 -0.33 1.20
N ASP A 118 -7.16 -1.02 0.33
CA ASP A 118 -8.45 -0.55 -0.21
C ASP A 118 -9.49 -0.33 0.89
N ALA A 119 -9.58 -1.26 1.85
CA ALA A 119 -10.47 -1.09 3.01
C ALA A 119 -10.07 0.11 3.89
N ARG A 120 -8.77 0.40 4.03
CA ARG A 120 -8.29 1.61 4.72
C ARG A 120 -8.63 2.89 3.97
N LEU A 121 -8.52 2.89 2.64
CA LEU A 121 -8.91 4.04 1.81
C LEU A 121 -10.40 4.33 1.91
N ILE A 122 -11.24 3.28 1.87
CA ILE A 122 -12.69 3.41 2.04
C ILE A 122 -13.04 3.90 3.43
N SER A 123 -12.35 3.42 4.47
CA SER A 123 -12.55 3.91 5.85
C SER A 123 -12.20 5.39 5.96
N ARG A 124 -11.12 5.85 5.32
CA ARG A 124 -10.75 7.28 5.25
C ARG A 124 -11.82 8.10 4.52
N LEU A 125 -12.28 7.63 3.35
CA LEU A 125 -13.35 8.28 2.59
C LEU A 125 -14.66 8.35 3.38
N ALA A 126 -15.00 7.31 4.14
CA ALA A 126 -16.21 7.28 4.97
C ALA A 126 -16.17 8.35 6.08
N VAL A 127 -15.02 8.49 6.76
CA VAL A 127 -14.81 9.56 7.74
C VAL A 127 -14.92 10.93 7.06
N GLU A 128 -14.33 11.11 5.89
CA GLU A 128 -14.41 12.37 5.17
C GLU A 128 -15.85 12.74 4.77
N VAL A 129 -16.63 11.77 4.28
CA VAL A 129 -18.07 11.93 4.02
C VAL A 129 -18.80 12.36 5.29
N GLU A 130 -18.57 11.68 6.41
CA GLU A 130 -19.20 12.00 7.69
C GLU A 130 -18.92 13.46 8.11
N THR A 131 -17.65 13.88 8.06
CA THR A 131 -17.27 15.26 8.39
C THR A 131 -17.86 16.30 7.42
N ARG A 132 -17.98 16.00 6.12
CA ARG A 132 -18.62 16.91 5.16
C ARG A 132 -20.13 17.01 5.40
N VAL A 133 -20.79 15.88 5.65
CA VAL A 133 -22.22 15.85 5.95
C VAL A 133 -22.53 16.63 7.24
N ASP A 134 -21.71 16.50 8.28
CA ASP A 134 -21.93 17.23 9.52
C ASP A 134 -21.69 18.74 9.38
N ARG A 135 -20.66 19.14 8.62
CA ARG A 135 -20.45 20.54 8.23
C ARG A 135 -21.64 21.10 7.47
N TYR A 136 -22.17 20.36 6.49
CA TYR A 136 -23.36 20.75 5.73
C TYR A 136 -24.59 20.90 6.63
N LYS A 137 -24.84 19.94 7.54
CA LYS A 137 -25.95 20.02 8.50
C LYS A 137 -25.81 21.22 9.43
N GLU A 138 -24.60 21.56 9.88
CA GLU A 138 -24.35 22.74 10.71
C GLU A 138 -24.62 24.04 9.94
N MET A 139 -24.13 24.16 8.71
CA MET A 139 -24.41 25.30 7.83
C MET A 139 -25.92 25.48 7.66
N ARG A 140 -26.65 24.41 7.32
CA ARG A 140 -28.12 24.45 7.20
C ARG A 140 -28.81 24.85 8.50
N ARG A 141 -28.31 24.42 9.65
CA ARG A 141 -28.85 24.82 10.97
C ARG A 141 -28.57 26.30 11.27
N LYS A 142 -27.43 26.84 10.86
CA LYS A 142 -27.12 28.29 10.97
C LYS A 142 -28.03 29.12 10.08
N GLU A 143 -28.11 28.79 8.80
CA GLU A 143 -29.00 29.47 7.84
C GLU A 143 -30.45 29.48 8.33
N LYS A 144 -30.94 28.33 8.82
CA LYS A 144 -32.30 28.25 9.39
C LYS A 144 -32.48 29.19 10.57
N ARG A 145 -31.53 29.24 11.51
CA ARG A 145 -31.58 30.16 12.67
C ARG A 145 -31.55 31.63 12.25
N GLU A 146 -30.75 31.98 11.25
CA GLU A 146 -30.68 33.33 10.69
C GLU A 146 -31.98 33.74 10.01
N LEU A 147 -32.57 32.84 9.22
CA LEU A 147 -33.88 33.04 8.60
C LEU A 147 -35.00 33.16 9.64
N GLU A 148 -35.00 32.33 10.69
CA GLU A 148 -35.95 32.43 11.80
C GLU A 148 -35.82 33.77 12.54
N THR A 149 -34.59 34.21 12.83
CA THR A 149 -34.32 35.50 13.47
C THR A 149 -34.81 36.66 12.59
N SER A 150 -34.54 36.58 11.29
CA SER A 150 -34.99 37.57 10.31
C SER A 150 -36.52 37.60 10.21
N LEU A 151 -37.18 36.44 10.26
CA LEU A 151 -38.64 36.35 10.25
C LEU A 151 -39.24 36.98 11.51
N ILE A 152 -38.69 36.71 12.69
CA ILE A 152 -39.14 37.34 13.95
C ILE A 152 -39.01 38.86 13.85
N SER A 153 -37.84 39.38 13.44
CA SER A 153 -37.62 40.81 13.23
C SER A 153 -38.65 41.42 12.26
N LEU A 154 -38.94 40.75 11.15
CA LEU A 154 -39.91 41.21 10.16
C LEU A 154 -41.36 41.19 10.69
N THR A 155 -41.69 40.25 11.58
CA THR A 155 -43.01 40.21 12.23
C THR A 155 -43.17 41.30 13.28
N GLU A 156 -42.10 41.63 14.02
CA GLU A 156 -42.08 42.76 14.96
C GLU A 156 -42.21 44.10 14.22
N GLU A 157 -41.46 44.29 13.13
CA GLU A 157 -41.58 45.49 12.30
C GLU A 157 -43.00 45.64 11.71
N ASN A 158 -43.61 44.55 11.22
CA ASN A 158 -45.00 44.58 10.76
C ASN A 158 -45.99 44.95 11.89
N ARG A 159 -45.73 44.49 13.11
CA ARG A 159 -46.54 44.86 14.29
C ARG A 159 -46.39 46.35 14.62
N ASP A 160 -45.18 46.88 14.54
CA ASP A 160 -44.90 48.30 14.79
C ASP A 160 -45.49 49.20 13.70
N ILE A 161 -45.41 48.81 12.43
CA ILE A 161 -46.10 49.48 11.32
C ILE A 161 -47.61 49.48 11.56
N ASN A 162 -48.20 48.36 12.00
CA ASN A 162 -49.62 48.27 12.28
C ASN A 162 -50.02 49.20 13.46
N ASN A 163 -49.21 49.23 14.52
CA ASN A 163 -49.41 50.16 15.64
C ASN A 163 -49.34 51.62 15.17
N LEU A 164 -48.36 51.98 14.34
CA LEU A 164 -48.21 53.32 13.79
C LEU A 164 -49.41 53.70 12.91
N LEU A 165 -49.89 52.79 12.06
CA LEU A 165 -51.10 52.99 11.25
C LEU A 165 -52.34 53.22 12.13
N ARG A 166 -52.49 52.46 13.23
CA ARG A 166 -53.58 52.68 14.19
C ARG A 166 -53.50 54.06 14.84
N VAL A 167 -52.31 54.49 15.26
CA VAL A 167 -52.10 55.83 15.84
C VAL A 167 -52.41 56.92 14.81
N ALA A 168 -51.90 56.80 13.58
CA ALA A 168 -52.16 57.75 12.50
C ALA A 168 -53.65 57.82 12.13
N LEU A 169 -54.37 56.68 12.13
CA LEU A 169 -55.81 56.65 11.93
C LEU A 169 -56.57 57.35 13.06
N LEU A 170 -56.18 57.13 14.31
CA LEU A 170 -56.79 57.81 15.48
C LEU A 170 -56.52 59.33 15.46
N GLU A 171 -55.30 59.75 15.10
CA GLU A 171 -54.97 61.17 14.94
C GLU A 171 -55.73 61.81 13.77
N LYS A 172 -55.87 61.10 12.64
CA LYS A 172 -56.70 61.53 11.51
C LYS A 172 -58.16 61.68 11.95
N GLU A 173 -58.72 60.72 12.68
CA GLU A 173 -60.09 60.80 13.16
C GLU A 173 -60.26 61.95 14.17
N ALA A 174 -59.28 62.19 15.03
CA ALA A 174 -59.26 63.34 15.95
C ALA A 174 -59.17 64.69 15.20
N LEU A 175 -58.35 64.77 14.15
CA LEU A 175 -58.29 65.93 13.24
C LEU A 175 -59.60 66.13 12.49
N GLU A 176 -60.19 65.07 11.93
CA GLU A 176 -61.49 65.14 11.27
C GLU A 176 -62.61 65.57 12.23
N LYS A 177 -62.60 65.11 13.49
CA LYS A 177 -63.54 65.60 14.51
C LYS A 177 -63.31 67.06 14.87
N ARG A 178 -62.04 67.51 14.94
CA ARG A 178 -61.69 68.94 15.10
C ARG A 178 -62.14 69.80 13.91
N ILE A 179 -62.08 69.26 12.70
CA ILE A 179 -62.49 69.96 11.47
C ILE A 179 -64.03 69.94 11.30
N LYS A 180 -64.71 68.83 11.62
CA LYS A 180 -66.18 68.70 11.60
C LYS A 180 -66.87 69.44 12.76
N GLY A 181 -66.18 69.65 13.88
CA GLY A 181 -66.67 70.48 14.99
C GLY A 181 -66.53 71.99 14.76
N HIS A 182 -65.80 72.41 13.72
CA HIS A 182 -65.64 73.80 13.34
C HIS A 182 -66.37 74.06 12.03
N ASP A 183 -67.68 74.30 12.16
CA ASP A 183 -68.53 74.68 11.06
C ASP A 183 -68.05 76.01 10.42
N TYR A 184 -67.77 75.92 9.12
CA TYR A 184 -67.56 76.99 8.13
C TYR A 184 -66.67 78.18 8.54
N ARG A 185 -65.36 78.11 8.22
CA ARG A 185 -64.66 79.24 7.58
C ARG A 185 -63.32 78.80 7.00
N ARG A 186 -63.18 79.08 5.70
CA ARG A 186 -61.95 79.00 4.91
C ARG A 186 -60.76 79.54 5.72
N MET A 187 -59.69 78.77 5.84
CA MET A 187 -58.35 79.29 6.13
C MET A 187 -57.37 78.60 5.17
N PRO A 188 -56.44 79.34 4.53
CA PRO A 188 -55.64 78.84 3.43
C PRO A 188 -54.54 77.90 3.92
N LEU A 189 -54.10 77.00 3.03
CA LEU A 189 -52.94 76.14 3.20
C LEU A 189 -51.70 76.94 3.67
N LEU A 190 -51.34 76.79 4.95
CA LEU A 190 -50.04 77.19 5.47
C LEU A 190 -49.06 76.02 5.34
N GLN A 191 -48.30 76.05 4.25
CA GLN A 191 -46.84 76.00 4.25
C GLN A 191 -46.19 75.46 5.55
N PHE A 192 -46.03 74.14 5.64
CA PHE A 192 -45.02 73.50 6.49
C PHE A 192 -44.22 72.52 5.62
N GLY A 193 -43.35 73.11 4.79
CA GLY A 193 -42.25 72.40 4.15
C GLY A 193 -41.08 72.29 5.12
N LEU A 194 -40.59 71.07 5.29
CA LEU A 194 -39.38 70.71 6.02
C LEU A 194 -38.22 71.67 5.72
N GLN A 195 -37.71 72.35 6.75
CA GLN A 195 -36.34 72.85 6.73
C GLN A 195 -35.80 73.05 8.15
N LYS A 196 -35.37 71.95 8.80
CA LYS A 196 -34.26 72.00 9.78
C LYS A 196 -33.83 70.60 10.22
N VAL A 197 -32.96 69.97 9.42
CA VAL A 197 -31.94 69.06 9.93
C VAL A 197 -30.65 69.46 9.22
N GLY A 198 -29.72 70.00 9.99
CA GLY A 198 -28.47 70.57 9.49
C GLY A 198 -27.58 70.97 10.66
N PHE A 199 -26.84 70.00 11.15
CA PHE A 199 -25.69 70.07 12.05
C PHE A 199 -24.79 71.30 11.79
N GLY A 200 -24.28 71.94 12.84
CA GLY A 200 -23.25 72.96 12.69
C GLY A 200 -23.02 73.83 13.93
N PHE A 201 -22.41 73.25 14.95
CA PHE A 201 -21.87 73.93 16.12
C PHE A 201 -20.60 74.73 15.69
N MET A 202 -20.62 76.06 15.67
CA MET A 202 -19.40 76.87 15.85
C MET A 202 -19.69 78.16 16.60
N MET A 203 -18.93 78.30 17.68
CA MET A 203 -18.81 79.37 18.65
C MET A 203 -18.05 80.58 18.06
N GLY A 204 -18.37 81.78 18.54
CA GLY A 204 -17.55 83.00 18.41
C GLY A 204 -18.15 84.04 17.47
N GLY A 205 -18.22 85.33 17.77
CA GLY A 205 -17.71 86.12 18.89
C GLY A 205 -17.74 87.59 18.45
N GLY A 206 -18.01 88.49 19.40
CA GLY A 206 -17.90 89.96 19.24
C GLY A 206 -19.07 90.62 18.50
N ASN A 207 -19.38 91.90 18.69
CA ASN A 207 -18.98 92.95 19.63
C ASN A 207 -19.99 94.11 19.38
N ASN A 208 -19.99 95.11 20.27
CA ASN A 208 -20.61 96.45 20.11
C ASN A 208 -22.14 96.54 20.13
N GLU A 209 -22.78 97.55 20.71
CA GLU A 209 -22.43 98.70 21.59
C GLU A 209 -23.81 99.24 22.03
N GLU A 210 -23.97 99.63 23.30
CA GLU A 210 -24.32 101.01 23.74
C GLU A 210 -25.61 101.58 23.11
N SER A 211 -26.68 101.92 23.85
CA SER A 211 -26.85 103.21 24.55
C SER A 211 -28.25 103.14 25.20
N THR A 212 -28.41 103.15 26.53
CA THR A 212 -28.56 104.34 27.38
C THR A 212 -29.24 105.50 26.67
N GLU A 213 -30.52 105.74 26.94
CA GLU A 213 -31.06 107.09 27.23
C GLU A 213 -32.29 106.97 28.14
N ASN A 214 -32.20 107.62 29.28
CA ASN A 214 -33.24 107.83 30.27
C ASN A 214 -33.42 109.35 30.42
N SER A 215 -34.59 109.78 30.93
CA SER A 215 -35.02 111.15 31.28
C SER A 215 -35.69 111.94 30.14
N GLY A 216 -36.76 112.71 30.37
CA GLY A 216 -37.49 113.00 31.59
C GLY A 216 -38.50 114.14 31.40
N ALA A 217 -39.30 114.35 32.45
CA ALA A 217 -40.04 115.55 32.84
C ALA A 217 -41.44 115.83 32.25
N LYS A 218 -42.45 115.67 33.12
CA LYS A 218 -43.56 116.62 33.43
C LYS A 218 -44.23 116.11 34.71
N SER A 219 -43.84 116.61 35.89
CA SER A 219 -44.53 117.66 36.69
C SER A 219 -46.03 117.43 36.84
N ASP A 220 -46.46 116.94 38.02
CA ASP A 220 -47.31 117.73 38.92
C ASP A 220 -47.52 117.02 40.28
N SER A 221 -46.81 117.54 41.29
CA SER A 221 -47.26 117.82 42.66
C SER A 221 -48.49 117.05 43.21
N SER A 222 -48.29 115.84 43.72
CA SER A 222 -49.13 115.23 44.78
C SER A 222 -48.38 114.06 45.45
N GLU A 223 -47.23 114.39 46.05
CA GLU A 223 -46.24 113.49 46.62
C GLU A 223 -46.61 113.02 48.03
N CYS A 224 -46.91 111.73 48.21
CA CYS A 224 -46.36 110.87 49.29
C CYS A 224 -46.97 109.45 49.34
N GLU A 225 -48.14 109.19 48.74
CA GLU A 225 -48.79 107.86 48.86
C GLU A 225 -48.73 106.99 47.58
N GLU A 226 -48.78 107.57 46.38
CA GLU A 226 -48.87 106.80 45.11
C GLU A 226 -47.50 106.30 44.59
N GLU A 227 -46.42 107.02 44.89
CA GLU A 227 -45.04 106.60 44.59
C GLU A 227 -44.59 105.42 45.45
N VAL A 228 -45.02 105.38 46.71
CA VAL A 228 -44.72 104.27 47.63
C VAL A 228 -45.40 102.98 47.15
N VAL A 229 -46.63 103.07 46.64
CA VAL A 229 -47.36 101.93 46.05
C VAL A 229 -46.72 101.49 44.72
N SER A 230 -46.29 102.43 43.88
CA SER A 230 -45.61 102.14 42.60
C SER A 230 -44.23 101.52 42.80
N LEU A 231 -43.47 102.01 43.78
CA LEU A 231 -42.18 101.45 44.20
C LEU A 231 -42.36 100.05 44.79
N ALA A 232 -43.34 99.85 45.68
CA ALA A 232 -43.66 98.56 46.25
C ALA A 232 -44.03 97.52 45.18
N SER A 233 -44.85 97.90 44.18
CA SER A 233 -45.20 97.01 43.07
C SER A 233 -43.99 96.63 42.19
N THR A 234 -43.04 97.55 42.05
CA THR A 234 -41.80 97.33 41.27
C THR A 234 -40.84 96.43 42.03
N VAL A 235 -40.68 96.64 43.33
CA VAL A 235 -39.90 95.74 44.22
C VAL A 235 -40.54 94.35 44.26
N GLU A 236 -41.87 94.24 44.37
CA GLU A 236 -42.57 92.96 44.36
C GLU A 236 -42.35 92.19 43.04
N ARG A 237 -42.41 92.90 41.90
CA ARG A 237 -42.12 92.34 40.57
C ARG A 237 -40.69 91.85 40.47
N ILE A 238 -39.72 92.64 40.94
CA ILE A 238 -38.30 92.25 40.99
C ILE A 238 -38.12 91.02 41.89
N MET A 239 -38.74 90.97 43.07
CA MET A 239 -38.67 89.83 43.98
C MET A 239 -39.27 88.56 43.38
N LYS A 240 -40.44 88.65 42.71
CA LYS A 240 -41.05 87.52 42.01
C LYS A 240 -40.15 87.03 40.87
N ASN A 241 -39.56 87.95 40.10
CA ASN A 241 -38.63 87.62 39.03
C ASN A 241 -37.36 86.94 39.57
N LEU A 242 -36.76 87.46 40.63
CA LEU A 242 -35.60 86.84 41.29
C LEU A 242 -35.92 85.45 41.85
N ARG A 243 -37.10 85.25 42.46
CA ARG A 243 -37.55 83.93 42.92
C ARG A 243 -37.71 82.93 41.78
N LEU A 244 -38.24 83.38 40.63
CA LEU A 244 -38.33 82.56 39.42
C LEU A 244 -36.94 82.18 38.91
N GLN A 245 -36.02 83.14 38.80
CA GLN A 245 -34.64 82.90 38.37
C GLN A 245 -33.92 81.93 39.31
N ILE A 246 -34.04 82.10 40.63
CA ILE A 246 -33.47 81.17 41.62
C ILE A 246 -34.01 79.75 41.43
N THR A 247 -35.32 79.61 41.15
CA THR A 247 -35.94 78.30 40.90
C THR A 247 -35.44 77.68 39.60
N GLN A 248 -35.29 78.48 38.54
CA GLN A 248 -34.74 78.03 37.26
C GLN A 248 -33.28 77.61 37.37
N LEU A 249 -32.44 78.40 38.05
CA LEU A 249 -31.03 78.06 38.29
C LEU A 249 -30.86 76.80 39.13
N ARG A 250 -31.73 76.57 40.12
CA ARG A 250 -31.72 75.32 40.90
C ARG A 250 -32.09 74.12 40.03
N ARG A 251 -33.05 74.27 39.13
CA ARG A 251 -33.43 73.22 38.18
C ARG A 251 -32.29 72.90 37.22
N SER A 252 -31.69 73.92 36.60
CA SER A 252 -30.57 73.71 35.68
C SER A 252 -29.33 73.13 36.37
N LEU A 253 -29.08 73.51 37.63
CA LEU A 253 -28.04 72.88 38.44
C LEU A 253 -28.34 71.39 38.72
N GLY A 254 -29.59 71.05 39.01
CA GLY A 254 -30.03 69.67 39.19
C GLY A 254 -29.88 68.83 37.92
N GLU A 255 -30.30 69.36 36.77
CA GLU A 255 -30.15 68.74 35.46
C GLU A 255 -28.66 68.53 35.10
N SER A 256 -27.82 69.56 35.29
CA SER A 256 -26.38 69.46 35.04
C SER A 256 -25.69 68.42 35.93
N ARG A 257 -26.09 68.29 37.21
CA ARG A 257 -25.58 67.24 38.10
C ARG A 257 -25.98 65.85 37.62
N SER A 258 -27.26 65.66 37.26
CA SER A 258 -27.75 64.39 36.71
C SER A 258 -27.02 64.00 35.42
N ASP A 259 -26.75 64.96 34.53
CA ASP A 259 -25.98 64.70 33.31
C ASP A 259 -24.53 64.35 33.62
N THR A 260 -23.92 64.99 34.61
CA THR A 260 -22.55 64.69 35.05
C THR A 260 -22.46 63.27 35.64
N GLU A 261 -23.41 62.87 36.49
CA GLU A 261 -23.50 61.51 37.04
C GLU A 261 -23.69 60.46 35.94
N ARG A 262 -24.53 60.76 34.93
CA ARG A 262 -24.74 59.89 33.77
C ARG A 262 -23.46 59.72 32.94
N LEU A 263 -22.76 60.82 32.66
CA LEU A 263 -21.48 60.78 31.94
C LEU A 263 -20.43 60.01 32.73
N GLN A 264 -20.33 60.24 34.04
CA GLN A 264 -19.44 59.49 34.91
C GLN A 264 -19.72 57.98 34.84
N CYS A 265 -20.98 57.56 34.92
CA CYS A 265 -21.37 56.15 34.79
C CYS A 265 -20.96 55.56 33.42
N LEU A 266 -21.12 56.31 32.32
CA LEU A 266 -20.67 55.88 30.99
C LEU A 266 -19.14 55.76 30.92
N THR A 267 -18.41 56.73 31.48
CA THR A 267 -16.95 56.70 31.52
C THR A 267 -16.43 55.52 32.36
N GLU A 268 -17.06 55.23 33.50
CA GLU A 268 -16.71 54.06 34.32
C GLU A 268 -16.98 52.74 33.60
N LYS A 269 -18.09 52.64 32.85
CA LYS A 269 -18.38 51.46 32.01
C LYS A 269 -17.34 51.28 30.91
N GLN A 270 -17.03 52.37 30.18
CA GLN A 270 -15.99 52.35 29.15
C GLN A 270 -14.62 51.98 29.73
N ALA A 271 -14.27 52.50 30.92
CA ALA A 271 -13.02 52.16 31.59
C ALA A 271 -12.93 50.68 31.94
N LYS A 272 -14.02 50.08 32.43
CA LYS A 272 -14.08 48.62 32.70
C LYS A 272 -13.92 47.80 31.43
N GLU A 273 -14.65 48.15 30.37
CA GLU A 273 -14.56 47.46 29.07
C GLU A 273 -13.15 47.55 28.47
N ILE A 274 -12.48 48.71 28.58
CA ILE A 274 -11.09 48.87 28.14
C ILE A 274 -10.15 47.95 28.93
N VAL A 275 -10.36 47.79 30.23
CA VAL A 275 -9.54 46.90 31.06
C VAL A 275 -9.78 45.43 30.69
N GLU A 276 -11.02 45.03 30.48
CA GLU A 276 -11.38 43.67 30.03
C GLU A 276 -10.80 43.36 28.65
N ASN A 277 -10.97 44.26 27.67
CA ASN A 277 -10.39 44.12 26.34
C ASN A 277 -8.86 44.06 26.39
N LYS A 278 -8.22 44.82 27.29
CA LYS A 278 -6.76 44.77 27.47
C LYS A 278 -6.28 43.41 28.01
N LEU A 279 -7.04 42.77 28.88
CA LEU A 279 -6.72 41.42 29.35
C LEU A 279 -6.92 40.39 28.23
N TYR A 280 -8.02 40.49 27.49
CA TYR A 280 -8.30 39.61 26.36
C TYR A 280 -7.23 39.70 25.27
N ILE A 281 -6.77 40.91 24.93
CA ILE A 281 -5.66 41.10 23.98
C ILE A 281 -4.39 40.39 24.45
N LYS A 282 -4.04 40.49 25.74
CA LYS A 282 -2.87 39.78 26.29
C LYS A 282 -3.00 38.27 26.22
N GLU A 283 -4.19 37.73 26.50
CA GLU A 283 -4.45 36.29 26.38
C GLU A 283 -4.27 35.81 24.93
N LEU A 284 -4.70 36.62 23.96
CA LEU A 284 -4.49 36.34 22.54
C LEU A 284 -3.02 36.41 22.15
N GLU A 285 -2.28 37.41 22.61
CA GLU A 285 -0.83 37.54 22.40
C GLU A 285 -0.08 36.33 22.99
N ASP A 286 -0.44 35.87 24.18
CA ASP A 286 0.15 34.70 24.82
C ASP A 286 -0.13 33.43 24.03
N ARG A 287 -1.37 33.27 23.55
CA ARG A 287 -1.76 32.14 22.69
C ARG A 287 -1.01 32.17 21.37
N GLU A 288 -0.86 33.33 20.75
CA GLU A 288 -0.06 33.50 19.53
C GLU A 288 1.40 33.12 19.76
N ARG A 289 2.00 33.57 20.86
CA ARG A 289 3.39 33.21 21.21
C ARG A 289 3.58 31.69 21.37
N ILE A 290 2.66 31.02 22.07
CA ILE A 290 2.72 29.56 22.23
C ILE A 290 2.54 28.86 20.89
N LEU A 291 1.58 29.29 20.07
CA LEU A 291 1.36 28.71 18.74
C LEU A 291 2.58 28.90 17.83
N ALA A 292 3.21 30.08 17.86
CA ALA A 292 4.43 30.35 17.10
C ALA A 292 5.59 29.44 17.53
N GLN A 293 5.76 29.22 18.84
CA GLN A 293 6.76 28.29 19.36
C GLN A 293 6.47 26.85 18.91
N ASN A 294 5.22 26.40 19.00
CA ASN A 294 4.83 25.05 18.57
C ASN A 294 5.08 24.85 17.07
N VAL A 295 4.80 25.86 16.24
CA VAL A 295 5.09 25.80 14.80
C VAL A 295 6.59 25.66 14.55
N GLU A 296 7.43 26.42 15.25
CA GLU A 296 8.89 26.30 15.12
C GLU A 296 9.39 24.91 15.56
N GLU A 297 8.85 24.35 16.65
CA GLU A 297 9.16 23.00 17.10
C GLU A 297 8.78 21.95 16.06
N PHE A 298 7.55 22.01 15.52
CA PHE A 298 7.13 21.11 14.45
C PHE A 298 7.98 21.26 13.18
N LEU A 299 8.40 22.48 12.82
CA LEU A 299 9.30 22.69 11.68
C LEU A 299 10.67 22.02 11.90
N MET A 300 11.18 22.02 13.12
CA MET A 300 12.42 21.32 13.47
C MET A 300 12.24 19.80 13.42
N GLU A 301 11.12 19.28 13.93
CA GLU A 301 10.79 17.84 13.84
C GLU A 301 10.63 17.37 12.39
N ILE A 302 9.95 18.15 11.55
CA ILE A 302 9.78 17.86 10.12
C ILE A 302 11.14 17.77 9.44
N LYS A 303 12.04 18.74 9.66
CA LYS A 303 13.39 18.71 9.08
C LYS A 303 14.18 17.46 9.51
N ALA A 304 14.12 17.11 10.80
CA ALA A 304 14.79 15.91 11.31
C ALA A 304 14.23 14.61 10.67
N ALA A 305 12.90 14.54 10.50
CA ALA A 305 12.24 13.43 9.82
C ALA A 305 12.61 13.37 8.32
N GLU A 306 12.69 14.50 7.63
CA GLU A 306 13.13 14.58 6.24
C GLU A 306 14.58 14.08 6.06
N GLU A 307 15.49 14.47 6.96
CA GLU A 307 16.87 13.98 6.98
C GLU A 307 16.93 12.47 7.24
N GLU A 308 16.08 11.95 8.12
CA GLU A 308 15.96 10.51 8.35
C GLU A 308 15.46 9.78 7.10
N VAL A 309 14.38 10.28 6.47
CA VAL A 309 13.86 9.73 5.22
C VAL A 309 14.94 9.75 4.13
N ALA A 310 15.75 10.80 4.04
CA ALA A 310 16.87 10.86 3.10
C ALA A 310 17.92 9.76 3.37
N ARG A 311 18.28 9.54 4.65
CA ARG A 311 19.20 8.46 5.06
C ARG A 311 18.65 7.07 4.71
N TRP A 312 17.37 6.82 4.98
CA TRP A 312 16.74 5.55 4.64
C TRP A 312 16.67 5.32 3.13
N LYS A 313 16.38 6.38 2.35
CA LYS A 313 16.40 6.30 0.88
C LYS A 313 17.78 5.91 0.35
N GLU A 314 18.84 6.56 0.83
CA GLU A 314 20.22 6.22 0.44
C GLU A 314 20.58 4.77 0.81
N ALA A 315 20.22 4.33 2.01
CA ALA A 315 20.45 2.96 2.46
C ALA A 315 19.74 1.94 1.55
N CYS A 316 18.47 2.18 1.22
CA CYS A 316 17.71 1.33 0.29
C CYS A 316 18.35 1.30 -1.11
N GLU A 317 18.82 2.43 -1.64
CA GLU A 317 19.52 2.46 -2.93
C GLU A 317 20.81 1.64 -2.91
N LEU A 318 21.57 1.71 -1.82
CA LEU A 318 22.80 0.92 -1.65
C LEU A 318 22.48 -0.57 -1.56
N GLU A 319 21.43 -0.95 -0.84
CA GLU A 319 20.97 -2.35 -0.76
C GLU A 319 20.52 -2.87 -2.12
N VAL A 320 19.76 -2.08 -2.89
CA VAL A 320 19.38 -2.44 -4.27
C VAL A 320 20.61 -2.59 -5.17
N LYS A 321 21.59 -1.69 -5.08
CA LYS A 321 22.86 -1.80 -5.83
C LYS A 321 23.64 -3.07 -5.45
N ALA A 322 23.71 -3.39 -4.15
CA ALA A 322 24.33 -4.61 -3.66
C ALA A 322 23.59 -5.87 -4.13
N GLY A 323 22.26 -5.86 -4.07
CA GLY A 323 21.40 -6.95 -4.54
C GLY A 323 21.56 -7.21 -6.04
N LYS A 324 21.61 -6.16 -6.87
CA LYS A 324 21.89 -6.28 -8.31
C LYS A 324 23.25 -6.94 -8.57
N LYS A 325 24.29 -6.50 -7.87
CA LYS A 325 25.64 -7.08 -7.99
C LYS A 325 25.64 -8.57 -7.63
N GLU A 326 24.97 -8.95 -6.55
CA GLU A 326 24.88 -10.36 -6.13
C GLU A 326 24.11 -11.20 -7.17
N ILE A 327 23.05 -10.67 -7.79
CA ILE A 327 22.34 -11.36 -8.87
C ILE A 327 23.26 -11.57 -10.07
N GLU A 328 24.01 -10.55 -10.48
CA GLU A 328 24.99 -10.66 -11.57
C GLU A 328 26.06 -11.72 -11.27
N GLU A 329 26.59 -11.76 -10.05
CA GLU A 329 27.55 -12.78 -9.62
C GLU A 329 26.94 -14.19 -9.64
N ARG A 330 25.68 -14.35 -9.21
CA ARG A 330 24.95 -15.63 -9.29
C ARG A 330 24.68 -16.07 -10.72
N ASP A 331 24.33 -15.15 -11.62
CA ASP A 331 24.08 -15.47 -13.02
C ASP A 331 25.35 -16.00 -13.72
N ILE A 332 26.52 -15.46 -13.37
CA ILE A 332 27.82 -15.98 -13.84
C ILE A 332 28.02 -17.42 -13.37
N VAL A 333 27.78 -17.70 -12.09
CA VAL A 333 27.93 -19.06 -11.53
C VAL A 333 26.93 -20.03 -12.17
N VAL A 334 25.67 -19.63 -12.34
CA VAL A 334 24.64 -20.43 -13.03
C VAL A 334 25.06 -20.72 -14.47
N GLY A 335 25.62 -19.73 -15.17
CA GLY A 335 26.17 -19.91 -16.52
C GLY A 335 27.28 -20.96 -16.56
N ALA A 336 28.24 -20.90 -15.63
CA ALA A 336 29.32 -21.87 -15.53
C ALA A 336 28.81 -23.28 -15.20
N LEU A 337 27.89 -23.42 -14.25
CA LEU A 337 27.29 -24.70 -13.88
C LEU A 337 26.49 -25.32 -15.04
N LYS A 338 25.76 -24.50 -15.81
CA LYS A 338 25.09 -24.98 -17.04
C LYS A 338 26.09 -25.52 -18.06
N GLN A 339 27.22 -24.85 -18.25
CA GLN A 339 28.27 -25.33 -19.15
C GLN A 339 28.86 -26.66 -18.69
N GLU A 340 29.16 -26.82 -17.39
CA GLU A 340 29.66 -28.09 -16.83
C GLU A 340 28.62 -29.21 -16.92
N LEU A 341 27.34 -28.90 -16.69
CA LEU A 341 26.24 -29.84 -16.90
C LEU A 341 26.16 -30.30 -18.37
N HIS A 342 26.32 -29.39 -19.33
CA HIS A 342 26.36 -29.75 -20.74
C HIS A 342 27.57 -30.64 -21.09
N LYS A 343 28.76 -30.36 -20.55
CA LYS A 343 29.96 -31.19 -20.77
C LYS A 343 29.79 -32.60 -20.21
N THR A 344 29.31 -32.71 -18.97
CA THR A 344 29.07 -34.00 -18.30
C THR A 344 27.99 -34.81 -19.01
N LYS A 345 26.91 -34.16 -19.47
CA LYS A 345 25.89 -34.80 -20.30
C LYS A 345 26.48 -35.36 -21.60
N ALA A 346 27.28 -34.57 -22.32
CA ALA A 346 27.94 -35.02 -23.54
C ALA A 346 28.90 -36.21 -23.28
N ALA A 347 29.64 -36.17 -22.18
CA ALA A 347 30.52 -37.28 -21.77
C ALA A 347 29.72 -38.56 -21.44
N LEU A 348 28.57 -38.41 -20.77
CA LEU A 348 27.65 -39.51 -20.49
C LEU A 348 27.08 -40.12 -21.77
N ASP A 349 26.64 -39.29 -22.72
CA ASP A 349 26.12 -39.75 -24.02
C ASP A 349 27.17 -40.55 -24.79
N ILE A 350 28.44 -40.11 -24.78
CA ILE A 350 29.56 -40.86 -25.37
C ILE A 350 29.78 -42.19 -24.65
N SER A 351 29.72 -42.21 -23.32
CA SER A 351 29.87 -43.44 -22.52
C SER A 351 28.74 -44.43 -22.78
N ASN A 352 27.50 -43.95 -22.87
CA ASN A 352 26.34 -44.77 -23.21
C ASN A 352 26.46 -45.33 -24.64
N GLY A 353 26.94 -44.54 -25.60
CA GLY A 353 27.26 -45.04 -26.95
C GLY A 353 28.30 -46.17 -26.92
N LYS A 354 29.37 -46.03 -26.12
CA LYS A 354 30.38 -47.09 -25.94
C LYS A 354 29.81 -48.34 -25.27
N LEU A 355 28.93 -48.18 -24.29
CA LEU A 355 28.25 -49.29 -23.62
C LEU A 355 27.43 -50.10 -24.64
N ARG A 356 26.61 -49.42 -25.46
CA ARG A 356 25.80 -50.07 -26.50
C ARG A 356 26.65 -50.84 -27.51
N LEU A 357 27.77 -50.28 -27.96
CA LEU A 357 28.70 -50.99 -28.84
C LEU A 357 29.31 -52.24 -28.18
N LYS A 358 29.58 -52.20 -26.86
CA LYS A 358 30.03 -53.39 -26.12
C LYS A 358 28.94 -54.43 -25.96
N GLU A 359 27.70 -54.02 -25.75
CA GLU A 359 26.53 -54.93 -25.72
C GLU A 359 26.33 -55.61 -27.08
N GLU A 360 26.38 -54.85 -28.17
CA GLU A 360 26.30 -55.38 -29.54
C GLU A 360 27.46 -56.35 -29.84
N LEU A 361 28.69 -56.01 -29.44
CA LEU A 361 29.84 -56.89 -29.59
C LEU A 361 29.69 -58.18 -28.77
N ALA A 362 29.23 -58.09 -27.52
CA ALA A 362 28.98 -59.26 -26.68
C ALA A 362 27.90 -60.15 -27.28
N SER A 363 26.80 -59.57 -27.78
CA SER A 363 25.75 -60.34 -28.48
C SER A 363 26.28 -61.05 -29.73
N SER A 364 27.12 -60.37 -30.52
CA SER A 364 27.75 -60.95 -31.71
C SER A 364 28.74 -62.06 -31.36
N ALA A 365 29.49 -61.91 -30.26
CA ALA A 365 30.41 -62.93 -29.76
C ALA A 365 29.67 -64.18 -29.28
N ILE A 366 28.53 -64.02 -28.59
CA ILE A 366 27.67 -65.14 -28.18
C ILE A 366 27.17 -65.89 -29.42
N VAL A 367 26.63 -65.20 -30.43
CA VAL A 367 26.16 -65.82 -31.68
C VAL A 367 27.29 -66.55 -32.41
N ALA A 368 28.49 -65.95 -32.46
CA ALA A 368 29.66 -66.56 -33.07
C ALA A 368 30.12 -67.82 -32.30
N GLN A 369 30.10 -67.78 -30.97
CA GLN A 369 30.38 -68.93 -30.11
C GLN A 369 29.37 -70.06 -30.35
N GLU A 370 28.07 -69.76 -30.35
CA GLU A 370 27.01 -70.74 -30.65
C GLU A 370 27.16 -71.36 -32.05
N ALA A 371 27.65 -70.60 -33.04
CA ALA A 371 27.96 -71.13 -34.37
C ALA A 371 29.18 -72.06 -34.33
N ALA A 372 30.25 -71.69 -33.61
CA ALA A 372 31.46 -72.50 -33.46
C ALA A 372 31.18 -73.81 -32.71
N GLU A 373 30.38 -73.78 -31.64
CA GLU A 373 29.95 -74.96 -30.88
C GLU A 373 29.13 -75.92 -31.77
N ARG A 374 28.22 -75.38 -32.60
CA ARG A 374 27.49 -76.18 -33.60
C ARG A 374 28.43 -76.85 -34.60
N CYS A 375 29.45 -76.14 -35.08
CA CYS A 375 30.47 -76.72 -35.97
C CYS A 375 31.30 -77.81 -35.30
N LEU A 376 31.69 -77.61 -34.03
CA LEU A 376 32.43 -78.60 -33.25
C LEU A 376 31.61 -79.88 -33.03
N HIS A 377 30.34 -79.74 -32.62
CA HIS A 377 29.43 -80.88 -32.48
C HIS A 377 29.26 -81.68 -33.79
N LEU A 378 29.20 -80.99 -34.94
CA LEU A 378 29.17 -81.64 -36.26
C LEU A 378 30.48 -82.36 -36.59
N ALA A 379 31.63 -81.82 -36.19
CA ALA A 379 32.92 -82.48 -36.38
C ALA A 379 33.06 -83.72 -35.48
N ASP A 380 32.64 -83.63 -34.22
CA ASP A 380 32.69 -84.74 -33.26
C ASP A 380 31.78 -85.91 -33.69
N THR A 381 30.55 -85.61 -34.13
CA THR A 381 29.63 -86.61 -34.69
C THR A 381 30.25 -87.32 -35.90
N ARG A 382 30.79 -86.56 -36.86
CA ARG A 382 31.52 -87.14 -38.01
C ARG A 382 32.73 -87.97 -37.59
N ALA A 383 33.50 -87.53 -36.60
CA ALA A 383 34.66 -88.25 -36.10
C ALA A 383 34.28 -89.57 -35.41
N VAL A 384 33.17 -89.61 -34.67
CA VAL A 384 32.62 -90.84 -34.09
C VAL A 384 32.16 -91.79 -35.20
N GLU A 385 31.45 -91.31 -36.21
CA GLU A 385 31.04 -92.13 -37.36
C GLU A 385 32.23 -92.73 -38.11
N LEU A 386 33.27 -91.92 -38.37
CA LEU A 386 34.50 -92.38 -39.01
C LEU A 386 35.24 -93.41 -38.15
N ARG A 387 35.34 -93.19 -36.84
CA ARG A 387 35.94 -94.18 -35.91
C ARG A 387 35.20 -95.51 -35.95
N ARG A 388 33.87 -95.50 -35.85
CA ARG A 388 33.06 -96.72 -36.00
C ARG A 388 33.33 -97.43 -37.31
N ARG A 389 33.47 -96.68 -38.42
CA ARG A 389 33.77 -97.26 -39.74
C ARG A 389 35.18 -97.85 -39.79
N VAL A 390 36.17 -97.20 -39.20
CA VAL A 390 37.54 -97.72 -39.08
C VAL A 390 37.58 -98.97 -38.20
N GLU A 391 36.89 -98.98 -37.07
CA GLU A 391 36.76 -100.15 -36.19
C GLU A 391 36.12 -101.34 -36.94
N GLU A 392 35.05 -101.11 -37.70
CA GLU A 392 34.42 -102.14 -38.53
C GLU A 392 35.37 -102.66 -39.61
N LEU A 393 36.08 -101.78 -40.32
CA LEU A 393 37.10 -102.19 -41.30
C LEU A 393 38.25 -102.96 -40.64
N THR A 394 38.66 -102.57 -39.44
CA THR A 394 39.72 -103.25 -38.67
C THR A 394 39.26 -104.63 -38.25
N ARG A 395 38.01 -104.77 -37.77
CA ARG A 395 37.39 -106.07 -37.47
C ARG A 395 37.33 -106.96 -38.70
N GLN A 396 36.98 -106.40 -39.86
CA GLN A 396 36.99 -107.14 -41.13
C GLN A 396 38.39 -107.61 -41.53
N ILE A 397 39.44 -106.79 -41.28
CA ILE A 397 40.84 -107.19 -41.49
C ILE A 397 41.24 -108.31 -40.52
N GLU A 398 40.93 -108.18 -39.22
CA GLU A 398 41.22 -109.22 -38.23
C GLU A 398 40.50 -110.55 -38.55
N GLU A 399 39.25 -110.48 -39.02
CA GLU A 399 38.49 -111.66 -39.47
C GLU A 399 39.10 -112.27 -40.74
N ALA A 400 39.56 -111.45 -41.70
CA ALA A 400 40.26 -111.91 -42.89
C ALA A 400 41.61 -112.55 -42.54
N GLU A 401 42.38 -111.95 -41.63
CA GLU A 401 43.67 -112.47 -41.14
C GLU A 401 43.48 -113.78 -40.35
N LYS A 402 42.43 -113.90 -39.53
CA LYS A 402 42.06 -115.17 -38.88
C LYS A 402 41.71 -116.26 -39.89
N ARG A 403 41.03 -115.93 -40.99
CA ARG A 403 40.79 -116.88 -42.11
C ARG A 403 42.08 -117.24 -42.85
N GLU A 404 43.03 -116.30 -42.94
CA GLU A 404 44.35 -116.50 -43.54
C GLU A 404 45.32 -117.28 -42.63
N SER A 405 45.13 -117.27 -41.31
CA SER A 405 45.93 -118.05 -40.34
C SER A 405 45.80 -119.57 -40.49
N ASN A 406 44.72 -120.05 -41.12
CA ASN A 406 44.50 -121.46 -41.49
C ASN A 406 45.04 -121.81 -42.89
N SER A 407 45.73 -120.88 -43.56
CA SER A 407 46.37 -121.07 -44.85
C SER A 407 47.80 -120.53 -44.77
N HIS A 408 48.75 -121.36 -44.31
CA HIS A 408 50.16 -121.11 -44.56
C HIS A 408 50.42 -121.04 -46.06
N LYS A 409 50.51 -119.80 -46.59
CA LYS A 409 51.45 -119.31 -47.62
C LYS A 409 50.84 -118.09 -48.34
N VAL A 410 51.05 -116.88 -47.82
CA VAL A 410 51.12 -115.70 -48.70
C VAL A 410 52.18 -114.73 -48.19
N ARG A 411 52.87 -114.14 -49.14
CA ARG A 411 54.11 -113.38 -49.05
C ARG A 411 53.92 -112.11 -48.21
N ARG A 412 54.89 -111.81 -47.34
CA ARG A 412 55.12 -110.46 -46.83
C ARG A 412 55.32 -109.53 -48.02
N ILE A 413 54.28 -108.79 -48.40
CA ILE A 413 54.43 -107.60 -49.24
C ILE A 413 54.59 -106.45 -48.26
N CYS A 414 55.84 -106.07 -48.01
CA CYS A 414 56.18 -104.86 -47.31
C CYS A 414 55.50 -103.68 -48.03
N TRP A 415 54.60 -102.98 -47.33
CA TRP A 415 54.00 -101.76 -47.86
C TRP A 415 55.07 -100.67 -47.99
N PRO A 416 55.27 -100.06 -49.17
CA PRO A 416 56.18 -98.95 -49.31
C PRO A 416 55.53 -97.71 -48.70
N TRP A 417 56.16 -97.10 -47.69
CA TRP A 417 55.92 -95.70 -47.36
C TRP A 417 56.31 -94.84 -48.56
N GLN A 418 55.37 -94.60 -49.47
CA GLN A 418 55.49 -93.53 -50.43
C GLN A 418 55.29 -92.22 -49.67
N VAL A 419 56.43 -91.57 -49.44
CA VAL A 419 56.59 -90.16 -49.13
C VAL A 419 55.65 -89.36 -50.02
N PHE A 420 54.51 -88.92 -49.49
CA PHE A 420 53.77 -87.81 -50.07
C PHE A 420 54.57 -86.54 -49.85
N LYS A 421 55.58 -86.38 -50.70
CA LYS A 421 56.08 -85.09 -51.15
C LYS A 421 54.94 -84.48 -51.98
N LEU A 422 54.04 -83.76 -51.32
CA LEU A 422 53.28 -82.73 -52.02
C LEU A 422 54.19 -81.53 -52.22
N SER A 423 54.31 -81.19 -53.49
CA SER A 423 55.22 -80.27 -54.12
C SER A 423 55.10 -78.87 -53.53
N SER A 424 56.18 -78.41 -52.92
CA SER A 424 56.61 -77.03 -53.08
C SER A 424 57.06 -76.87 -54.54
N VAL A 425 56.24 -76.22 -55.36
CA VAL A 425 56.72 -75.45 -56.52
C VAL A 425 56.32 -74.02 -56.27
N ASN A 426 57.35 -73.24 -55.93
CA ASN A 426 57.33 -71.80 -55.91
C ASN A 426 56.99 -71.27 -57.30
N LEU A 427 55.93 -70.48 -57.41
CA LEU A 427 55.91 -69.32 -58.31
C LEU A 427 56.61 -68.18 -57.56
N SER A 428 57.93 -68.11 -57.73
CA SER A 428 58.75 -66.99 -57.28
C SER A 428 58.78 -65.89 -58.33
N ASN A 429 58.29 -64.69 -57.98
CA ASN A 429 58.82 -63.35 -58.27
C ASN A 429 57.71 -62.31 -58.02
N THR A 430 57.72 -61.48 -56.97
CA THR A 430 58.76 -60.47 -56.70
C THR A 430 58.68 -59.90 -55.26
N ARG A 431 59.87 -59.73 -54.65
CA ARG A 431 60.30 -58.68 -53.69
C ARG A 431 59.59 -58.49 -52.33
N VAL A 432 60.29 -59.00 -51.30
CA VAL A 432 60.73 -58.30 -50.08
C VAL A 432 59.92 -57.09 -49.60
N GLY A 433 59.26 -57.25 -48.45
CA GLY A 433 58.75 -56.16 -47.62
C GLY A 433 58.46 -56.65 -46.20
N ASN A 434 59.33 -56.28 -45.26
CA ASN A 434 59.31 -56.66 -43.85
C ASN A 434 57.94 -56.44 -43.18
N ALA A 435 57.53 -57.43 -42.36
CA ALA A 435 56.42 -57.29 -41.42
C ALA A 435 56.75 -56.24 -40.35
N LYS A 436 56.22 -55.03 -40.52
CA LYS A 436 56.03 -54.07 -39.42
C LYS A 436 54.72 -54.39 -38.73
N ARG A 437 54.79 -54.59 -37.41
CA ARG A 437 53.68 -54.42 -36.48
C ARG A 437 53.06 -53.05 -36.76
N MET A 438 51.78 -53.00 -37.07
CA MET A 438 50.99 -51.78 -36.94
C MET A 438 50.20 -51.90 -35.64
N LEU A 439 50.72 -51.26 -34.59
CA LEU A 439 49.93 -50.77 -33.48
C LEU A 439 48.97 -49.70 -34.03
N PRO A 440 47.71 -49.64 -33.56
CA PRO A 440 46.98 -48.38 -33.59
C PRO A 440 47.53 -47.49 -32.49
N GLU A 441 48.22 -46.41 -32.88
CA GLU A 441 48.62 -45.34 -31.98
C GLU A 441 47.37 -44.68 -31.38
N MET A 442 47.31 -44.67 -30.04
CA MET A 442 46.59 -43.64 -29.31
C MET A 442 47.29 -42.31 -29.61
N GLN A 443 46.64 -41.43 -30.36
CA GLN A 443 46.96 -40.01 -30.28
C GLN A 443 46.02 -39.36 -29.28
N ALA A 444 46.61 -39.04 -28.14
CA ALA A 444 46.14 -37.98 -27.28
C ALA A 444 46.16 -36.67 -28.08
N LEU A 445 45.05 -35.95 -28.03
CA LEU A 445 45.04 -34.50 -28.20
C LEU A 445 44.35 -33.90 -26.98
N ILE A 446 45.01 -32.84 -26.53
CA ILE A 446 44.66 -31.83 -25.54
C ILE A 446 43.20 -31.40 -25.65
#